data_AF-A0A4Q3EKA4-F1
#
_entry.id   AF-A0A4Q3EKA4-F1
#
_cell.length_a   1.000
_cell.length_b   1.000
_cell.length_c   1.000
_cell.angle_alpha   90.00
_cell.angle_beta   90.00
_cell.angle_gamma   90.00
#
_symmetry.space_group_name_H-M   'P 1'
#
loop_
_entity.id
_entity.type
_entity.pdbx_description
1 polymer ?
#
loop_
_entity_poly.entity_id
_entity_poly.type
_entity_poly.pdbx_seq_one_letter_code
_entity_poly.pdbx_strand_id
1 'polypeptide(L)'
;HGTHKVCFDVVIEALKRLKANGEAWVEDCWLWLYKGAWQEWDITEIEMAIPMSPDQVIKKRHGIFIHQSQKDSVPFQGSDDREFWQRAEERNANTARLFAQLGMTQYAAMEAYVRWHF
;
A
#
# COMPACT_ATOMS: atom_id res chain seq x y z
N HIS A 1 -0.92 -4.67 13.20
CA HIS A 1 -0.10 -5.63 13.96
C HIS A 1 0.91 -4.87 14.81
N GLY A 2 1.26 -5.36 16.01
CA GLY A 2 2.14 -4.64 16.94
C GLY A 2 3.51 -4.30 16.35
N THR A 3 4.12 -5.23 15.60
CA THR A 3 5.41 -5.01 14.94
C THR A 3 5.35 -3.91 13.87
N HIS A 4 4.29 -3.83 13.06
CA HIS A 4 4.12 -2.74 12.09
C HIS A 4 4.02 -1.37 12.78
N LYS A 5 3.33 -1.30 13.93
CA LYS A 5 3.25 -0.07 14.72
C LYS A 5 4.62 0.35 15.23
N VAL A 6 5.40 -0.59 15.78
CA VAL A 6 6.76 -0.29 16.27
C VAL A 6 7.65 0.23 15.14
N CYS A 7 7.66 -0.41 13.97
CA CYS A 7 8.43 0.08 12.82
C CYS A 7 7.97 1.48 12.39
N PHE A 8 6.66 1.72 12.37
CA PHE A 8 6.11 3.05 12.06
C PHE A 8 6.56 4.10 13.07
N ASP A 9 6.43 3.84 14.38
CA ASP A 9 6.85 4.76 15.43
C ASP A 9 8.36 5.10 15.31
N VAL A 10 9.19 4.11 14.98
CA VAL A 10 10.64 4.32 14.74
C VAL A 10 10.89 5.25 13.56
N VAL A 11 10.19 5.05 12.42
CA VAL A 11 10.32 5.92 11.25
C VAL A 11 9.90 7.36 11.58
N ILE A 12 8.78 7.53 12.28
CA ILE A 12 8.29 8.86 12.68
C ILE A 12 9.27 9.56 13.63
N GLU A 13 9.77 8.84 14.64
CA GLU A 13 10.73 9.41 15.57
C GLU A 13 12.05 9.79 14.87
N ALA A 14 12.51 8.98 13.92
CA ALA A 14 13.69 9.31 13.12
C ALA A 14 13.49 10.60 12.31
N LEU A 15 12.34 10.73 11.61
CA LEU A 15 12.01 11.91 10.84
C LEU A 15 11.92 13.18 11.70
N LYS A 16 11.32 13.09 12.89
CA LYS A 16 11.26 14.20 13.85
C LYS A 16 12.64 14.66 14.29
N ARG A 17 13.55 13.72 14.58
CA ARG A 17 14.94 14.05 14.96
C ARG A 17 15.71 14.69 13.83
N LEU A 18 15.58 14.18 12.60
CA LEU A 18 16.22 14.76 11.43
C LEU A 18 15.73 16.19 11.18
N LYS A 19 14.42 16.42 11.30
CA LYS A 19 13.82 17.76 11.25
C LYS A 19 14.38 18.69 12.33
N ALA A 20 14.43 18.22 13.58
CA ALA A 20 14.99 18.99 14.70
C ALA A 20 16.49 19.31 14.53
N ASN A 21 17.24 18.43 13.84
CA ASN A 21 18.65 18.65 13.51
C ASN A 21 18.86 19.61 12.32
N GLY A 22 17.79 20.09 11.69
CA GLY A 22 17.87 21.05 10.58
C GLY A 22 18.19 20.44 9.21
N GLU A 23 17.89 19.15 9.02
CA GLU A 23 18.07 18.47 7.74
C GLU A 23 17.08 19.00 6.68
N ALA A 24 17.56 19.88 5.79
CA ALA A 24 16.70 20.64 4.87
C ALA A 24 15.81 19.79 3.95
N TRP A 25 16.25 18.58 3.58
CA TRP A 25 15.48 17.67 2.72
C TRP A 25 14.22 17.13 3.41
N VAL A 26 14.18 17.13 4.74
CA VAL A 26 13.04 16.60 5.52
C VAL A 26 11.80 17.48 5.35
N GLU A 27 11.98 18.78 5.14
CA GLU A 27 10.87 19.72 4.90
C GLU A 27 10.11 19.41 3.60
N ASP A 28 10.76 18.78 2.62
CA ASP A 28 10.16 18.33 1.35
C ASP A 28 9.98 16.80 1.30
N CYS A 29 10.07 16.12 2.44
CA CYS A 29 9.87 14.68 2.52
C CYS A 29 8.40 14.34 2.78
N TRP A 30 7.81 13.49 1.95
CA TRP A 30 6.45 12.98 2.15
C TRP A 30 6.46 11.54 2.61
N LEU A 31 5.67 11.26 3.65
CA LEU A 31 5.45 9.90 4.13
C LEU A 31 4.08 9.40 3.68
N TRP A 32 4.08 8.32 2.91
CA TRP A 32 2.86 7.71 2.36
C TRP A 32 2.51 6.43 3.09
N LEU A 33 1.31 6.38 3.65
CA LEU A 33 0.77 5.23 4.37
C LEU A 33 0.09 4.27 3.41
N TYR A 34 0.57 3.03 3.46
CA TYR A 34 0.01 1.92 2.72
C TYR A 34 -0.85 1.04 3.64
N LYS A 35 -2.12 0.80 3.27
CA LYS A 35 -2.94 -0.24 3.90
C LYS A 35 -2.57 -1.60 3.30
N GLY A 36 -2.24 -2.56 4.16
CA GLY A 36 -1.87 -3.92 3.76
C GLY A 36 -2.99 -4.64 2.99
N ALA A 37 -2.71 -5.85 2.47
CA ALA A 37 -3.66 -6.58 1.62
C ALA A 37 -5.00 -6.97 2.26
N TRP A 38 -5.19 -6.71 3.56
CA TRP A 38 -6.38 -7.04 4.33
C TRP A 38 -7.36 -5.87 4.51
N GLN A 39 -6.92 -4.64 4.21
CA GLN A 39 -7.74 -3.45 4.37
C GLN A 39 -7.51 -2.50 3.19
N GLU A 40 -8.55 -1.78 2.82
CA GLU A 40 -8.53 -0.79 1.76
C GLU A 40 -8.72 0.61 2.34
N TRP A 41 -8.17 1.61 1.66
CA TRP A 41 -8.57 2.99 1.87
C TRP A 41 -9.93 3.20 1.21
N ASP A 42 -10.86 3.87 1.88
CA ASP A 42 -12.06 4.35 1.18
C ASP A 42 -11.63 5.34 0.09
N ILE A 43 -12.32 5.36 -1.05
CA ILE A 43 -11.95 6.22 -2.17
C ILE A 43 -11.91 7.71 -1.78
N THR A 44 -12.71 8.11 -0.79
CA THR A 44 -12.74 9.47 -0.23
C THR A 44 -11.54 9.77 0.69
N GLU A 45 -10.84 8.76 1.18
CA GLU A 45 -9.63 8.90 1.99
C GLU A 45 -8.35 8.97 1.13
N ILE A 46 -8.39 8.50 -0.12
CA ILE A 46 -7.18 8.36 -0.95
C ILE A 46 -6.61 9.73 -1.33
N GLU A 47 -5.37 9.99 -0.91
CA GLU A 47 -4.65 11.23 -1.21
C GLU A 47 -3.61 11.05 -2.33
N MET A 48 -3.16 9.83 -2.57
CA MET A 48 -2.30 9.49 -3.71
C MET A 48 -2.70 8.15 -4.30
N ALA A 49 -2.84 8.14 -5.62
CA ALA A 49 -3.14 6.97 -6.42
C ALA A 49 -2.05 6.75 -7.46
N ILE A 50 -1.45 5.56 -7.49
CA ILE A 50 -0.38 5.20 -8.42
C ILE A 50 -0.90 4.13 -9.39
N PRO A 51 -1.14 4.47 -10.67
CA PRO A 51 -1.62 3.49 -11.65
C PRO A 51 -0.54 2.48 -12.03
N MET A 52 -0.97 1.26 -12.34
CA MET A 52 -0.11 0.16 -12.80
C MET A 52 -0.58 -0.36 -14.16
N SER A 53 0.39 -0.59 -15.04
CA SER A 53 0.22 -1.33 -16.29
C SER A 53 0.05 -2.84 -16.04
N PRO A 54 -0.50 -3.60 -17.00
CA PRO A 54 -0.59 -5.06 -16.90
C PRO A 54 0.75 -5.74 -16.57
N ASP A 55 1.85 -5.28 -17.17
CA ASP A 55 3.19 -5.83 -16.91
C ASP A 55 3.67 -5.56 -15.48
N GLN A 56 3.34 -4.39 -14.91
CA GLN A 56 3.65 -4.07 -13.51
C GLN A 56 2.84 -4.93 -12.53
N VAL A 57 1.59 -5.26 -12.87
CA VAL A 57 0.77 -6.20 -12.09
C VAL A 57 1.44 -7.58 -12.03
N ILE A 58 1.88 -8.10 -13.18
CA ILE A 58 2.60 -9.38 -13.24
C ILE A 58 3.90 -9.34 -12.43
N LYS A 59 4.68 -8.25 -12.55
CA LYS A 59 5.91 -8.06 -11.76
C LYS A 59 5.62 -8.06 -10.26
N LYS A 60 4.56 -7.37 -9.82
CA LYS A 60 4.12 -7.36 -8.42
C LYS A 60 3.74 -8.77 -7.95
N ARG A 61 2.98 -9.51 -8.76
CA ARG A 61 2.59 -10.91 -8.45
C ARG A 61 3.81 -11.80 -8.24
N HIS A 62 4.80 -11.72 -9.13
CA HIS A 62 6.05 -12.47 -8.97
C HIS A 62 6.83 -12.03 -7.73
N GLY A 63 6.87 -10.73 -7.43
CA GLY A 63 7.48 -10.20 -6.20
C GLY A 63 6.86 -10.79 -4.93
N ILE A 64 5.53 -10.93 -4.89
CA ILE A 64 4.82 -11.60 -3.81
C ILE A 64 5.23 -13.08 -3.73
N PHE A 65 5.28 -13.78 -4.86
CA PHE A 65 5.62 -15.21 -4.89
C PHE A 65 7.05 -15.55 -4.43
N ILE A 66 7.99 -14.61 -4.49
CA ILE A 66 9.35 -14.83 -3.97
C ILE A 66 9.31 -15.03 -2.45
N HIS A 67 8.35 -14.43 -1.75
CA HIS A 67 8.20 -14.59 -0.31
C HIS A 67 7.37 -15.83 0.01
N GLN A 68 8.06 -16.93 0.32
CA GLN A 68 7.43 -18.22 0.64
C GLN A 68 6.44 -18.13 1.82
N SER A 69 6.72 -17.27 2.81
CA SER A 69 5.81 -16.99 3.93
C SER A 69 4.51 -16.25 3.57
N GLN A 70 4.37 -15.80 2.32
CA GLN A 70 3.14 -15.20 1.75
C GLN A 70 2.40 -16.17 0.81
N LYS A 71 2.98 -17.35 0.55
CA LYS A 71 2.34 -18.48 -0.16
C LYS A 71 1.60 -19.40 0.80
N ASP A 72 2.14 -19.59 2.00
CA ASP A 72 1.51 -20.43 3.01
C ASP A 72 0.22 -19.76 3.53
N SER A 73 -0.84 -20.56 3.68
CA SER A 73 -2.10 -20.16 4.31
C SER A 73 -1.79 -19.47 5.64
N VAL A 74 -2.25 -18.22 5.79
CA VAL A 74 -2.02 -17.46 7.02
C VAL A 74 -2.60 -18.24 8.21
N PRO A 75 -1.91 -18.26 9.38
CA PRO A 75 -2.37 -19.03 10.56
C PRO A 75 -3.77 -18.66 11.04
N PHE A 76 -4.25 -17.48 10.64
CA PHE A 76 -5.60 -16.97 10.89
C PHE A 76 -6.25 -16.59 9.56
N GLN A 77 -6.58 -17.60 8.75
CA GLN A 77 -7.50 -17.40 7.63
C GLN A 77 -8.87 -17.06 8.22
N GLY A 78 -9.36 -15.84 7.95
CA GLY A 78 -10.77 -15.51 8.12
C GLY A 78 -11.62 -16.27 7.10
N SER A 79 -12.77 -15.73 6.72
CA SER A 79 -13.64 -16.34 5.68
C SER A 79 -13.18 -16.09 4.23
N ASP A 80 -11.95 -15.59 4.01
CA ASP A 80 -11.41 -15.27 2.69
C ASP A 80 -10.33 -16.28 2.28
N ASP A 81 -10.73 -17.21 1.42
CA ASP A 81 -9.92 -18.35 0.96
C ASP A 81 -8.89 -17.98 -0.11
N ARG A 82 -8.91 -16.74 -0.61
CA ARG A 82 -7.97 -16.29 -1.66
C ARG A 82 -6.53 -16.27 -1.15
N GLU A 83 -5.60 -16.61 -2.03
CA GLU A 83 -4.17 -16.44 -1.77
C GLU A 83 -3.81 -14.94 -1.64
N PHE A 84 -2.73 -14.63 -0.94
CA PHE A 84 -2.31 -13.23 -0.73
C PHE A 84 -2.13 -12.46 -2.04
N TRP A 85 -1.57 -13.09 -3.07
CA TRP A 85 -1.36 -12.46 -4.38
C TRP A 85 -2.68 -12.15 -5.09
N GLN A 86 -3.67 -13.05 -5.01
CA GLN A 86 -5.01 -12.85 -5.61
C GLN A 86 -5.69 -11.66 -4.95
N ARG A 87 -5.65 -11.59 -3.61
CA ARG A 87 -6.19 -10.45 -2.86
C ARG A 87 -5.52 -9.14 -3.24
N ALA A 88 -4.19 -9.12 -3.28
CA ALA A 88 -3.45 -7.92 -3.63
C ALA A 88 -3.78 -7.43 -5.05
N GLU A 89 -3.91 -8.35 -6.01
CA GLU A 89 -4.22 -8.03 -7.40
C GLU A 89 -5.67 -7.56 -7.59
N GLU A 90 -6.65 -8.32 -7.07
CA GLU A 90 -8.07 -7.98 -7.18
C GLU A 90 -8.38 -6.65 -6.50
N ARG A 91 -7.76 -6.38 -5.34
CA ARG A 91 -7.86 -5.09 -4.65
C ARG A 91 -7.43 -3.95 -5.56
N ASN A 92 -6.22 -4.02 -6.11
CA ASN A 92 -5.70 -2.92 -6.92
C ASN A 92 -6.50 -2.77 -8.23
N ALA A 93 -6.99 -3.86 -8.81
CA ALA A 93 -7.90 -3.81 -9.95
C ALA A 93 -9.24 -3.14 -9.58
N ASN A 94 -9.75 -3.41 -8.37
CA ASN A 94 -10.96 -2.76 -7.87
C ASN A 94 -10.78 -1.26 -7.68
N THR A 95 -9.68 -0.82 -7.05
CA THR A 95 -9.36 0.62 -6.93
C THR A 95 -9.30 1.28 -8.31
N ALA A 96 -8.63 0.68 -9.30
CA ALA A 96 -8.59 1.21 -10.66
C ALA A 96 -9.97 1.30 -11.32
N ARG A 97 -10.85 0.30 -11.08
CA ARG A 97 -12.23 0.30 -11.57
C ARG A 97 -13.07 1.41 -10.93
N LEU A 98 -12.93 1.64 -9.63
CA LEU A 98 -13.65 2.71 -8.93
C LEU A 98 -13.24 4.08 -9.48
N PHE A 99 -11.93 4.32 -9.67
CA PHE A 99 -11.45 5.55 -10.32
C PHE A 99 -12.02 5.71 -11.74
N ALA A 100 -12.05 4.64 -12.53
CA ALA A 100 -12.64 4.67 -13.87
C ALA A 100 -14.14 5.00 -13.85
N GLN A 101 -14.89 4.48 -12.88
CA GLN A 101 -16.32 4.80 -12.69
C GLN A 101 -16.56 6.27 -12.31
N LEU A 102 -15.58 6.91 -11.67
CA LEU A 102 -15.58 8.36 -11.40
C LEU A 102 -15.18 9.20 -12.63
N GLY A 103 -14.90 8.57 -13.78
CA GLY A 103 -14.56 9.25 -15.04
C GLY A 103 -13.06 9.40 -15.30
N MET A 104 -12.20 8.77 -14.50
CA MET A 104 -10.75 8.78 -14.71
C MET A 104 -10.33 7.73 -15.75
N THR A 105 -9.10 7.81 -16.24
CA THR A 105 -8.52 6.81 -17.14
C THR A 105 -8.50 5.43 -16.50
N GLN A 106 -8.95 4.41 -17.23
CA GLN A 106 -8.94 3.04 -16.76
C GLN A 106 -7.53 2.43 -16.86
N TYR A 107 -7.02 1.95 -15.73
CA TYR A 107 -5.76 1.22 -15.61
C TYR A 107 -6.01 -0.24 -15.24
N ALA A 108 -4.99 -1.10 -15.38
CA ALA A 108 -5.10 -2.50 -14.99
C ALA A 108 -5.26 -2.65 -13.47
N ALA A 109 -4.56 -1.80 -12.71
CA ALA A 109 -4.56 -1.80 -11.27
C ALA A 109 -4.06 -0.44 -10.73
N MET A 110 -4.33 -0.14 -9.46
CA MET A 110 -3.93 1.11 -8.83
C MET A 110 -3.60 0.87 -7.35
N GLU A 111 -2.46 1.41 -6.91
CA GLU A 111 -2.12 1.49 -5.48
C GLU A 111 -2.61 2.81 -4.90
N ALA A 112 -2.99 2.77 -3.62
CA ALA A 112 -3.59 3.91 -2.93
C ALA A 112 -2.86 4.18 -1.61
N TYR A 113 -2.65 5.47 -1.34
CA TYR A 113 -1.90 5.93 -0.17
C TYR A 113 -2.58 7.15 0.46
N VAL A 114 -2.35 7.29 1.76
CA VAL A 114 -2.73 8.44 2.59
C VAL A 114 -1.46 9.10 3.09
N ARG A 115 -1.39 10.42 3.07
CA ARG A 115 -0.24 11.18 3.54
C ARG A 115 -0.24 11.20 5.07
N TRP A 116 0.92 10.90 5.65
CA TRP A 116 1.18 11.20 7.04
C TRP A 116 1.93 12.52 7.18
N HIS A 117 1.40 13.39 8.03
CA HIS A 117 2.00 14.69 8.35
C HIS A 117 2.78 14.59 9.67
N PHE A 118 4.05 14.97 9.66
CA PHE A 118 4.98 14.84 10.78
C PHE A 118 5.82 16.09 11.06
#